data_AF-A0A2R6E0V2-F1
#
_entry.id   AF-A0A2R6E0V2-F1
#
_cell.length_a   1.000
_cell.length_b   1.000
_cell.length_c   1.000
_cell.angle_alpha   90.00
_cell.angle_beta   90.00
_cell.angle_gamma   90.00
#
_symmetry.space_group_name_H-M   'P 1'
#
loop_
_entity.id
_entity.type
_entity.pdbx_description
1 polymer ?
#
loop_
_entity_poly.entity_id
_entity_poly.type
_entity_poly.pdbx_seq_one_letter_code
_entity_poly.pdbx_strand_id
1 'polypeptide(L)'
;MVEAAHLLYRGDLDAVDGRDFGAFLAANPDSVVPFLVYGDLRERGFYVTPAGEDRVESPGGVDFVVHPRGDGPWDGTVAYRIRVVDERGDVALADLGDVVLAVVDEESEITYLETDRRAPTGSTDVTLSEPAAGVLLDDRVLCPDPPAALYERGFYGQRMDGAGGTLQLSLLEASYLADCGDLVVDGVSEERRSAADSSGRGPGAHADEVRSRGRAVEGDRFDRRLAVYRHLRQRGVVPKTGFKFGADFRTYAAVDHVEDLGHSELLVRVLPASTARSPRDVALDVRLAHGVRKRMVFALVDGDEVEWVAVGRLTP
;
A
#
# COMPACT_ATOMS: atom_id res chain seq x y z
N MET A 1 -17.40 -8.12 -29.25
CA MET A 1 -17.26 -6.72 -29.71
C MET A 1 -15.80 -6.34 -29.95
N VAL A 2 -14.93 -6.51 -28.96
CA VAL A 2 -13.51 -6.17 -29.07
C VAL A 2 -12.78 -6.97 -30.17
N GLU A 3 -13.03 -8.29 -30.27
CA GLU A 3 -12.44 -9.11 -31.34
C GLU A 3 -12.88 -8.64 -32.73
N ALA A 4 -14.16 -8.28 -32.89
CA ALA A 4 -14.70 -7.75 -34.15
C ALA A 4 -14.04 -6.41 -34.52
N ALA A 5 -13.86 -5.51 -33.55
CA ALA A 5 -13.09 -4.27 -33.75
C ALA A 5 -11.65 -4.55 -34.20
N HIS A 6 -11.00 -5.57 -33.61
CA HIS A 6 -9.64 -5.97 -33.99
C HIS A 6 -9.54 -6.56 -35.40
N LEU A 7 -10.50 -7.39 -35.81
CA LEU A 7 -10.55 -7.93 -37.17
C LEU A 7 -10.81 -6.83 -38.22
N LEU A 8 -11.71 -5.89 -37.92
CA LEU A 8 -11.95 -4.70 -38.76
C LEU A 8 -10.68 -3.84 -38.87
N TYR A 9 -9.99 -3.59 -37.75
CA TYR A 9 -8.75 -2.81 -37.72
C TYR A 9 -7.64 -3.43 -38.57
N ARG A 10 -7.51 -4.76 -38.54
CA ARG A 10 -6.54 -5.51 -39.33
C ARG A 10 -6.90 -5.64 -40.81
N GLY A 11 -8.13 -5.30 -41.19
CA GLY A 11 -8.66 -5.54 -42.54
C GLY A 11 -8.99 -7.00 -42.82
N ASP A 12 -9.11 -7.83 -41.78
CA ASP A 12 -9.58 -9.23 -41.90
C ASP A 12 -11.11 -9.29 -42.10
N LEU A 13 -11.81 -8.20 -41.76
CA LEU A 13 -13.22 -7.95 -42.07
C LEU A 13 -13.37 -6.56 -42.70
N ASP A 14 -14.23 -6.46 -43.71
CA ASP A 14 -14.54 -5.16 -44.33
C ASP A 14 -15.59 -4.37 -43.52
N ALA A 15 -16.59 -5.07 -42.96
CA ALA A 15 -17.67 -4.46 -42.18
C ALA A 15 -18.32 -5.46 -41.21
N VAL A 16 -18.90 -4.94 -40.12
CA VAL A 16 -19.78 -5.68 -39.20
C VAL A 16 -21.10 -4.92 -39.10
N ASP A 17 -22.21 -5.59 -39.39
CA ASP A 17 -23.55 -4.97 -39.51
C ASP A 17 -23.57 -3.74 -40.44
N GLY A 18 -22.80 -3.79 -41.52
CA GLY A 18 -22.67 -2.71 -42.50
C GLY A 18 -21.83 -1.51 -42.03
N ARG A 19 -21.12 -1.62 -40.89
CA ARG A 19 -20.25 -0.58 -40.34
C ARG A 19 -18.78 -0.94 -40.57
N ASP A 20 -18.01 0.00 -41.11
CA ASP A 20 -16.54 -0.07 -41.14
C ASP A 20 -15.95 0.13 -39.73
N PHE A 21 -14.62 0.06 -39.59
CA PHE A 21 -13.94 0.18 -38.29
C PHE A 21 -14.34 1.45 -37.50
N GLY A 22 -14.32 2.62 -38.16
CA GLY A 22 -14.62 3.88 -37.49
C GLY A 22 -16.08 3.97 -37.06
N ALA A 23 -17.00 3.60 -37.95
CA ALA A 23 -18.43 3.57 -37.65
C ALA A 23 -18.78 2.51 -36.59
N PHE A 24 -18.05 1.39 -36.55
CA PHE A 24 -18.22 0.34 -35.55
C PHE A 24 -17.81 0.82 -34.16
N LEU A 25 -16.66 1.47 -34.01
CA LEU A 25 -16.24 2.05 -32.72
C LEU A 25 -17.15 3.21 -32.28
N ALA A 26 -17.56 4.08 -33.20
CA ALA A 26 -18.49 5.17 -32.90
C ALA A 26 -19.85 4.66 -32.37
N ALA A 27 -20.30 3.50 -32.86
CA ALA A 27 -21.51 2.84 -32.37
C ALA A 27 -21.32 2.10 -31.04
N ASN A 28 -20.07 1.86 -30.62
CA ASN A 28 -19.71 1.07 -29.44
C ASN A 28 -18.59 1.75 -28.63
N PRO A 29 -18.84 2.96 -28.08
CA PRO A 29 -17.80 3.76 -27.41
C PRO A 29 -17.15 3.02 -26.23
N ASP A 30 -17.91 2.21 -25.49
CA ASP A 30 -17.40 1.43 -24.36
C ASP A 30 -16.39 0.35 -24.77
N SER A 31 -16.34 -0.01 -26.06
CA SER A 31 -15.37 -0.97 -26.59
C SER A 31 -14.03 -0.34 -27.01
N VAL A 32 -13.92 1.00 -27.06
CA VAL A 32 -12.71 1.69 -27.54
C VAL A 32 -11.51 1.38 -26.64
N VAL A 33 -11.63 1.62 -25.34
CA VAL A 33 -10.53 1.41 -24.38
C VAL A 33 -10.16 -0.08 -24.27
N PRO A 34 -11.12 -1.03 -24.11
CA PRO A 34 -10.81 -2.45 -24.16
C PRO A 34 -10.17 -2.91 -25.47
N PHE A 35 -10.56 -2.32 -26.61
CA PHE A 35 -9.96 -2.64 -27.91
C PHE A 35 -8.48 -2.28 -27.98
N LEU A 36 -8.07 -1.13 -27.45
CA LEU A 36 -6.65 -0.72 -27.41
C LEU A 36 -5.80 -1.74 -26.63
N VAL A 37 -6.28 -2.15 -25.45
CA VAL A 37 -5.60 -3.14 -24.61
C VAL A 37 -5.55 -4.52 -25.27
N TYR A 38 -6.66 -4.95 -25.87
CA TYR A 38 -6.70 -6.19 -26.62
C TYR A 38 -5.71 -6.19 -27.79
N GLY A 39 -5.67 -5.10 -28.55
CA GLY A 39 -4.72 -4.91 -29.66
C GLY A 39 -3.26 -5.05 -29.21
N ASP A 40 -2.84 -4.28 -28.19
CA ASP A 40 -1.47 -4.32 -27.67
C ASP A 40 -1.06 -5.73 -27.18
N LEU A 41 -1.93 -6.42 -26.44
CA LEU A 41 -1.65 -7.78 -25.96
C LEU A 41 -1.55 -8.78 -27.12
N ARG A 42 -2.40 -8.66 -28.15
CA ARG A 42 -2.35 -9.49 -29.35
C ARG A 42 -1.08 -9.25 -30.16
N GLU A 43 -0.65 -8.01 -30.30
CA GLU A 43 0.61 -7.64 -30.95
C GLU A 43 1.84 -8.19 -30.21
N ARG A 44 1.76 -8.29 -28.87
CA ARG A 44 2.76 -8.95 -28.02
C ARG A 44 2.74 -10.49 -28.10
N GLY A 45 1.86 -11.06 -28.91
CA GLY A 45 1.77 -12.50 -29.19
C GLY A 45 1.00 -13.30 -28.14
N PHE A 46 0.22 -12.65 -27.27
CA PHE A 46 -0.62 -13.36 -26.32
C PHE A 46 -1.93 -13.84 -26.96
N TYR A 47 -2.46 -14.94 -26.43
CA TYR A 47 -3.88 -15.25 -26.60
C TYR A 47 -4.68 -14.49 -25.55
N VAL A 48 -5.71 -13.77 -25.98
CA VAL A 48 -6.53 -12.90 -25.13
C VAL A 48 -7.98 -13.32 -25.29
N THR A 49 -8.61 -13.69 -24.18
CA THR A 49 -10.01 -14.12 -24.14
C THR A 49 -10.83 -13.05 -23.42
N PRO A 50 -11.85 -12.44 -24.05
CA PRO A 50 -12.80 -11.57 -23.37
C PRO A 50 -13.50 -12.28 -22.20
N ALA A 51 -13.55 -11.62 -21.05
CA ALA A 51 -14.25 -12.13 -19.88
C ALA A 51 -15.77 -12.12 -20.09
N GLY A 52 -16.47 -13.11 -19.52
CA GLY A 52 -17.92 -13.25 -19.67
C GLY A 52 -18.37 -13.99 -20.93
N GLU A 53 -17.45 -14.50 -21.75
CA GLU A 53 -17.77 -15.58 -22.68
C GLU A 53 -17.95 -16.91 -21.93
N ASP A 54 -18.80 -17.81 -22.44
CA ASP A 54 -19.04 -19.18 -21.92
C ASP A 54 -17.76 -20.02 -21.74
N ARG A 55 -16.61 -19.49 -22.16
CA ARG A 55 -15.31 -20.14 -22.24
C ARG A 55 -14.48 -19.98 -20.98
N VAL A 56 -14.66 -18.92 -20.18
CA VAL A 56 -13.85 -18.71 -18.96
C VAL A 56 -14.68 -18.07 -17.86
N GLU A 57 -14.80 -18.76 -16.72
CA GLU A 57 -15.33 -18.16 -15.49
C GLU A 57 -14.41 -17.01 -15.04
N SER A 58 -15.00 -15.82 -14.92
CA SER A 58 -14.28 -14.62 -14.55
C SER A 58 -14.73 -14.14 -13.17
N PRO A 59 -13.80 -13.82 -12.25
CA PRO A 59 -14.15 -13.02 -11.09
C PRO A 59 -14.68 -11.65 -11.54
N GLY A 60 -15.51 -11.02 -10.72
CA GLY A 60 -16.08 -9.71 -11.02
C GLY A 60 -14.99 -8.66 -11.30
N GLY A 61 -15.18 -7.87 -12.36
CA GLY A 61 -14.30 -6.76 -12.71
C GLY A 61 -13.06 -7.10 -13.56
N VAL A 62 -12.96 -8.32 -14.10
CA VAL A 62 -11.93 -8.67 -15.11
C VAL A 62 -12.57 -8.56 -16.51
N ASP A 63 -11.83 -7.98 -17.45
CA ASP A 63 -12.25 -7.77 -18.85
C ASP A 63 -11.58 -8.76 -19.80
N PHE A 64 -10.35 -9.19 -19.50
CA PHE A 64 -9.65 -10.19 -20.31
C PHE A 64 -8.94 -11.24 -19.45
N VAL A 65 -8.94 -12.47 -19.95
CA VAL A 65 -8.06 -13.55 -19.50
C VAL A 65 -6.99 -13.75 -20.55
N VAL A 66 -5.74 -13.54 -20.14
CA VAL A 66 -4.56 -13.63 -21.01
C VAL A 66 -3.84 -14.92 -20.71
N HIS A 67 -3.60 -15.71 -21.74
CA HIS A 67 -2.90 -17.00 -21.65
C HIS A 67 -1.42 -16.84 -21.97
N PRO A 68 -0.53 -17.70 -21.43
CA PRO A 68 0.88 -17.70 -21.81
C PRO A 68 1.09 -17.80 -23.33
N ARG A 69 2.23 -17.32 -23.82
CA ARG A 69 2.54 -17.39 -25.26
C ARG A 69 2.65 -18.86 -25.69
N GLY A 70 1.88 -19.23 -26.71
CA GLY A 70 1.78 -20.61 -27.20
C GLY A 70 0.60 -21.38 -26.61
N ASP A 71 0.00 -20.90 -25.52
CA ASP A 71 -1.19 -21.47 -24.90
C ASP A 71 -2.45 -20.73 -25.37
N GLY A 72 -3.59 -21.38 -25.20
CA GLY A 72 -4.92 -20.82 -25.40
C GLY A 72 -5.89 -21.20 -24.29
N PRO A 73 -7.17 -20.84 -24.44
CA PRO A 73 -8.21 -21.07 -23.43
C PRO A 73 -8.45 -22.55 -23.12
N TRP A 74 -8.10 -23.44 -24.03
CA TRP A 74 -8.20 -24.89 -23.85
C TRP A 74 -7.08 -25.49 -22.98
N ASP A 75 -5.98 -24.77 -22.76
CA ASP A 75 -4.82 -25.27 -22.00
C ASP A 75 -4.96 -25.07 -20.48
N GLY A 76 -5.95 -24.27 -20.05
CA GLY A 76 -6.27 -24.05 -18.63
C GLY A 76 -5.25 -23.17 -17.87
N THR A 77 -4.23 -22.66 -18.55
CA THR A 77 -3.21 -21.77 -17.99
C THR A 77 -3.61 -20.31 -18.14
N VAL A 78 -3.43 -19.51 -17.09
CA VAL A 78 -3.70 -18.06 -17.11
C VAL A 78 -2.41 -17.33 -16.74
N ALA A 79 -1.93 -16.49 -17.64
CA ALA A 79 -0.80 -15.60 -17.39
C ALA A 79 -1.27 -14.36 -16.62
N TYR A 80 -2.31 -13.69 -17.10
CA TYR A 80 -2.83 -12.47 -16.50
C TYR A 80 -4.36 -12.42 -16.55
N ARG A 81 -4.95 -11.86 -15.50
CA ARG A 81 -6.34 -11.39 -15.53
C ARG A 81 -6.31 -9.87 -15.64
N ILE A 82 -6.81 -9.32 -16.73
CA ILE A 82 -6.73 -7.89 -17.03
C ILE A 82 -8.04 -7.21 -16.67
N ARG A 83 -7.97 -6.12 -15.90
CA ARG A 83 -9.04 -5.14 -15.75
C ARG A 83 -8.63 -3.88 -16.49
N VAL A 84 -9.45 -3.45 -17.45
CA VAL A 84 -9.22 -2.27 -18.26
C VAL A 84 -9.85 -1.07 -17.60
N VAL A 85 -9.08 0.02 -17.51
CA VAL A 85 -9.59 1.29 -16.99
C VAL A 85 -9.05 2.46 -17.81
N ASP A 86 -9.92 3.44 -18.03
CA ASP A 86 -9.52 4.75 -18.52
C ASP A 86 -8.80 5.53 -17.42
N GLU A 87 -7.81 6.37 -17.76
CA GLU A 87 -7.04 7.14 -16.77
C GLU A 87 -7.91 8.04 -15.87
N ARG A 88 -9.09 8.45 -16.34
CA ARG A 88 -10.07 9.30 -15.65
C ARG A 88 -11.12 8.49 -14.90
N GLY A 89 -11.06 7.17 -14.99
CA GLY A 89 -11.91 6.26 -14.24
C GLY A 89 -11.67 6.36 -12.74
N ASP A 90 -12.48 5.62 -11.99
CA ASP A 90 -12.33 5.48 -10.54
C ASP A 90 -12.10 4.02 -10.18
N VAL A 91 -11.15 3.77 -9.29
CA VAL A 91 -10.73 2.43 -8.87
C VAL A 91 -10.83 2.35 -7.36
N ALA A 92 -11.83 1.61 -6.89
CA ALA A 92 -11.88 1.18 -5.50
C ALA A 92 -10.66 0.29 -5.23
N LEU A 93 -9.78 0.72 -4.33
CA LEU A 93 -8.55 -0.03 -4.04
C LEU A 93 -8.86 -1.39 -3.44
N ALA A 94 -9.97 -1.50 -2.70
CA ALA A 94 -10.47 -2.76 -2.14
C ALA A 94 -10.93 -3.77 -3.20
N ASP A 95 -11.13 -3.38 -4.46
CA ASP A 95 -11.46 -4.29 -5.56
C ASP A 95 -10.21 -4.83 -6.28
N LEU A 96 -9.02 -4.36 -5.91
CA LEU A 96 -7.77 -4.81 -6.50
C LEU A 96 -7.25 -6.07 -5.81
N GLY A 97 -6.27 -6.73 -6.44
CA GLY A 97 -5.70 -7.99 -6.00
C GLY A 97 -5.95 -9.13 -6.98
N ASP A 98 -4.88 -9.81 -7.39
CA ASP A 98 -4.92 -10.95 -8.35
C ASP A 98 -5.40 -10.57 -9.76
N VAL A 99 -5.31 -9.27 -10.08
CA VAL A 99 -5.62 -8.67 -11.38
C VAL A 99 -4.49 -7.71 -11.79
N VAL A 100 -4.26 -7.60 -13.09
CA VAL A 100 -3.45 -6.54 -13.71
C VAL A 100 -4.37 -5.44 -14.19
N LEU A 101 -4.16 -4.23 -13.70
CA LEU A 101 -4.86 -3.04 -14.18
C LEU A 101 -4.19 -2.53 -15.45
N ALA A 102 -4.89 -2.55 -16.57
CA ALA A 102 -4.45 -1.93 -17.82
C ALA A 102 -5.06 -0.53 -17.89
N VAL A 103 -4.22 0.48 -17.59
CA VAL A 103 -4.61 1.89 -17.60
C VAL A 103 -4.31 2.46 -18.98
N VAL A 104 -5.31 3.02 -19.63
CA VAL A 104 -5.17 3.71 -20.92
C VAL A 104 -5.32 5.21 -20.71
N ASP A 105 -4.37 6.00 -21.20
CA ASP A 105 -4.41 7.46 -21.10
C ASP A 105 -5.07 8.14 -22.33
N GLU A 106 -5.18 9.46 -22.27
CA GLU A 106 -5.79 10.26 -23.34
C GLU A 106 -5.02 10.21 -24.68
N GLU A 107 -3.75 9.79 -24.67
CA GLU A 107 -2.91 9.60 -25.86
C GLU A 107 -2.92 8.13 -26.34
N SER A 108 -3.76 7.29 -25.74
CA SER A 108 -3.85 5.84 -26.00
C SER A 108 -2.60 5.05 -25.59
N GLU A 109 -1.74 5.61 -24.73
CA GLU A 109 -0.65 4.84 -24.12
C GLU A 109 -1.20 3.92 -23.02
N ILE A 110 -0.64 2.71 -22.93
CA ILE A 110 -1.09 1.69 -21.99
C ILE A 110 -0.04 1.45 -20.92
N THR A 111 -0.45 1.57 -19.66
CA THR A 111 0.35 1.20 -18.50
C THR A 111 -0.28 0.00 -17.78
N TYR A 112 0.46 -1.09 -17.67
CA TYR A 112 0.06 -2.27 -16.90
C TYR A 112 0.57 -2.20 -15.47
N LEU A 113 -0.34 -2.36 -14.51
CA LEU A 113 -0.04 -2.40 -13.08
C LEU A 113 -0.47 -3.75 -12.50
N GLU A 114 0.49 -4.55 -12.04
CA GLU A 114 0.18 -5.79 -11.31
C GLU A 114 -0.31 -5.47 -9.90
N THR A 115 -1.34 -6.20 -9.44
CA THR A 115 -1.90 -6.05 -8.09
C THR A 115 -1.95 -7.39 -7.36
N ASP A 116 -1.67 -7.39 -6.07
CA ASP A 116 -1.61 -8.58 -5.21
C ASP A 116 -2.02 -8.23 -3.77
N ARG A 117 -2.62 -9.19 -3.04
CA ARG A 117 -3.15 -8.98 -1.67
C ARG A 117 -2.24 -9.43 -0.54
N ARG A 118 -0.98 -9.75 -0.80
CA ARG A 118 -0.09 -10.27 0.25
C ARG A 118 0.20 -9.19 1.28
N ALA A 119 -0.12 -9.51 2.53
CA ALA A 119 0.33 -8.72 3.66
C ALA A 119 1.87 -8.72 3.74
N PRO A 120 2.51 -7.60 4.10
CA PRO A 120 3.94 -7.57 4.38
C PRO A 120 4.28 -8.54 5.51
N THR A 121 5.34 -9.33 5.31
CA THR A 121 5.87 -10.26 6.30
C THR A 121 7.34 -9.98 6.56
N GLY A 122 7.76 -10.15 7.80
CA GLY A 122 9.13 -9.97 8.23
C GLY A 122 9.53 -10.98 9.29
N SER A 123 10.76 -10.88 9.76
CA SER A 123 11.36 -11.80 10.73
C SER A 123 12.03 -11.08 11.90
N THR A 124 11.77 -9.78 12.06
CA THR A 124 12.33 -9.02 13.19
C THR A 124 11.59 -9.42 14.46
N ASP A 125 12.33 -9.90 15.45
CA ASP A 125 11.83 -10.22 16.78
C ASP A 125 12.68 -9.52 17.83
N VAL A 126 12.03 -8.81 18.73
CA VAL A 126 12.68 -8.02 19.78
C VAL A 126 11.89 -8.16 21.06
N THR A 127 12.56 -8.74 22.05
CA THR A 127 12.09 -8.75 23.43
C THR A 127 12.96 -7.81 24.25
N LEU A 128 12.33 -6.96 25.05
CA LEU A 128 13.04 -6.11 26.02
C LEU A 128 13.11 -6.82 27.37
N SER A 129 14.24 -6.66 28.06
CA SER A 129 14.41 -7.17 29.44
C SER A 129 13.61 -6.38 30.46
N GLU A 130 13.37 -5.10 30.18
CA GLU A 130 12.59 -4.18 30.98
C GLU A 130 11.94 -3.13 30.08
N PRO A 131 10.78 -2.56 30.47
CA PRO A 131 10.17 -1.47 29.74
C PRO A 131 11.07 -0.24 29.73
N ALA A 132 11.11 0.49 28.60
CA ALA A 132 11.74 1.80 28.57
C ALA A 132 10.94 2.81 29.40
N ALA A 133 11.61 3.77 30.03
CA ALA A 133 10.96 4.93 30.63
C ALA A 133 11.04 6.12 29.67
N GLY A 134 9.93 6.83 29.49
CA GLY A 134 9.86 7.98 28.61
C GLY A 134 9.03 9.14 29.17
N VAL A 135 9.31 10.35 28.68
CA VAL A 135 8.56 11.57 29.02
C VAL A 135 7.94 12.14 27.75
N LEU A 136 6.62 12.39 27.80
CA LEU A 136 5.90 13.03 26.71
C LEU A 136 6.25 14.53 26.64
N LEU A 137 6.85 14.95 25.53
CA LEU A 137 7.19 16.33 25.19
C LEU A 137 6.50 16.74 23.89
N ASP A 138 5.43 17.51 24.02
CA ASP A 138 4.62 18.03 22.93
C ASP A 138 4.15 16.96 21.93
N ASP A 139 4.88 16.71 20.84
CA ASP A 139 4.56 15.72 19.80
C ASP A 139 5.51 14.50 19.79
N ARG A 140 6.33 14.31 20.84
CA ARG A 140 7.32 13.22 20.92
C ARG A 140 7.45 12.67 22.33
N VAL A 141 7.99 11.46 22.45
CA VAL A 141 8.39 10.89 23.74
C VAL A 141 9.91 10.75 23.77
N LEU A 142 10.55 11.31 24.79
CA LEU A 142 11.99 11.14 25.01
C LEU A 142 12.24 10.03 26.02
N CYS A 143 13.10 9.10 25.67
CA CYS A 143 13.57 8.01 26.53
C CYS A 143 15.06 8.24 26.81
N PRO A 144 15.44 8.81 27.97
CA PRO A 144 16.83 9.18 28.25
C PRO A 144 17.79 7.98 28.31
N ASP A 145 17.35 6.88 28.92
CA ASP A 145 18.14 5.67 29.13
C ASP A 145 17.34 4.42 28.69
N PRO A 146 17.11 4.24 27.37
CA PRO A 146 16.33 3.13 26.86
C PRO A 146 17.18 1.85 26.79
N PRO A 147 16.60 0.65 26.98
CA PRO A 147 17.28 -0.59 26.68
C PRO A 147 17.84 -0.58 25.26
N ALA A 148 19.13 -0.90 25.09
CA ALA A 148 19.83 -0.77 23.81
C ALA A 148 19.12 -1.51 22.66
N ALA A 149 18.54 -2.69 22.97
CA ALA A 149 17.75 -3.52 22.07
C ALA A 149 16.60 -2.77 21.36
N LEU A 150 15.99 -1.79 22.05
CA LEU A 150 14.87 -1.01 21.53
C LEU A 150 15.26 -0.27 20.23
N TYR A 151 16.45 0.31 20.21
CA TYR A 151 16.99 0.93 19.00
C TYR A 151 17.74 -0.08 18.16
N GLU A 152 18.70 -0.81 18.73
CA GLU A 152 19.68 -1.59 17.97
C GLU A 152 19.07 -2.74 17.19
N ARG A 153 18.07 -3.43 17.76
CA ARG A 153 17.39 -4.55 17.10
C ARG A 153 15.97 -4.19 16.69
N GLY A 154 15.29 -3.38 17.48
CA GLY A 154 13.90 -2.97 17.20
C GLY A 154 13.77 -1.80 16.25
N PHE A 155 14.86 -1.05 16.07
CA PHE A 155 14.93 0.16 15.26
C PHE A 155 13.78 1.14 15.53
N TYR A 156 13.32 1.21 16.78
CA TYR A 156 12.36 2.21 17.25
C TYR A 156 13.05 3.56 17.41
N GLY A 157 12.33 4.64 17.11
CA GLY A 157 12.78 6.00 17.37
C GLY A 157 13.96 6.47 16.53
N GLN A 158 14.58 7.54 17.02
CA GLN A 158 15.80 8.16 16.48
C GLN A 158 16.71 8.54 17.65
N ARG A 159 17.98 8.11 17.61
CA ARG A 159 18.97 8.55 18.60
C ARG A 159 19.24 10.04 18.47
N MET A 160 19.35 10.72 19.60
CA MET A 160 19.74 12.13 19.66
C MET A 160 21.25 12.24 19.84
N ASP A 161 21.92 12.84 18.87
CA ASP A 161 23.37 13.03 18.90
C ASP A 161 23.78 13.90 20.11
N GLY A 162 24.83 13.48 20.81
CA GLY A 162 25.38 14.22 21.96
C GLY A 162 24.57 14.13 23.27
N ALA A 163 23.38 13.52 23.26
CA ALA A 163 22.50 13.39 24.43
C ALA A 163 22.61 12.02 25.12
N GLY A 164 23.83 11.46 25.20
CA GLY A 164 24.13 10.30 26.04
C GLY A 164 23.35 9.01 25.74
N GLY A 165 22.84 8.83 24.51
CA GLY A 165 22.05 7.63 24.15
C GLY A 165 20.53 7.82 24.21
N THR A 166 20.05 9.03 24.54
CA THR A 166 18.61 9.38 24.52
C THR A 166 17.97 9.01 23.19
N LEU A 167 16.84 8.31 23.26
CA LEU A 167 16.04 7.93 22.11
C LEU A 167 14.76 8.76 22.04
N GLN A 168 14.50 9.34 20.88
CA GLN A 168 13.27 10.05 20.60
C GLN A 168 12.30 9.14 19.84
N LEU A 169 11.13 8.90 20.41
CA LEU A 169 10.03 8.16 19.79
C LEU A 169 9.00 9.11 19.19
N SER A 170 8.44 8.73 18.04
CA SER A 170 7.20 9.34 17.55
C SER A 170 6.00 8.91 18.41
N LEU A 171 4.89 9.67 18.35
CA LEU A 171 3.66 9.30 19.06
C LEU A 171 3.12 7.92 18.66
N LEU A 172 3.33 7.51 17.40
CA LEU A 172 2.96 6.16 16.93
C LEU A 172 3.82 5.06 17.57
N GLU A 173 5.14 5.23 17.52
CA GLU A 173 6.07 4.27 18.15
C GLU A 173 5.80 4.16 19.65
N ALA A 174 5.63 5.32 20.33
CA ALA A 174 5.34 5.36 21.75
C ALA A 174 3.98 4.73 22.10
N SER A 175 2.93 5.00 21.31
CA SER A 175 1.61 4.37 21.53
C SER A 175 1.68 2.86 21.40
N TYR A 176 2.37 2.36 20.36
CA TYR A 176 2.58 0.93 20.18
C TYR A 176 3.33 0.30 21.34
N LEU A 177 4.48 0.86 21.74
CA LEU A 177 5.31 0.30 22.80
C LEU A 177 4.58 0.34 24.15
N ALA A 178 3.82 1.40 24.43
CA ALA A 178 3.02 1.49 25.64
C ALA A 178 1.90 0.43 25.66
N ASP A 179 1.25 0.14 24.52
CA ASP A 179 0.25 -0.92 24.40
C ASP A 179 0.85 -2.31 24.60
N CYS A 180 2.09 -2.53 24.17
CA CYS A 180 2.83 -3.77 24.40
C CYS A 180 3.36 -3.90 25.83
N GLY A 181 3.33 -2.83 26.64
CA GLY A 181 3.95 -2.77 27.95
C GLY A 181 5.47 -2.56 27.94
N ASP A 182 6.04 -2.26 26.77
CA ASP A 182 7.47 -2.03 26.53
C ASP A 182 7.91 -0.58 26.78
N LEU A 183 6.97 0.32 27.05
CA LEU A 183 7.22 1.72 27.38
C LEU A 183 6.30 2.17 28.52
N VAL A 184 6.90 2.73 29.57
CA VAL A 184 6.21 3.47 30.62
C VAL A 184 6.43 4.96 30.36
N VAL A 185 5.33 5.70 30.22
CA VAL A 185 5.37 7.14 29.99
C VAL A 185 5.04 7.86 31.28
N ASP A 186 5.96 8.69 31.77
CA ASP A 186 5.70 9.61 32.87
C ASP A 186 5.04 10.89 32.33
N GLY A 187 3.96 11.31 32.99
CA GLY A 187 3.17 12.47 32.57
C GLY A 187 3.95 13.78 32.64
N VAL A 188 4.25 14.33 31.46
CA VAL A 188 4.60 15.72 31.08
C VAL A 188 5.70 16.43 31.90
N SER A 189 6.58 17.14 31.19
CA SER A 189 7.61 18.01 31.78
C SER A 189 7.07 18.94 32.88
N GLU A 190 7.88 19.16 33.93
CA GLU A 190 7.54 19.90 35.15
C GLU A 190 6.93 21.30 34.90
N GLU A 191 7.16 21.89 33.73
CA GLU A 191 6.71 23.22 33.33
C GLU A 191 5.20 23.33 33.06
N ARG A 192 4.47 22.21 32.85
CA ARG A 192 3.00 22.22 32.61
C ARG A 192 2.16 21.66 33.75
N ARG A 193 2.73 21.42 34.95
CA ARG A 193 1.94 20.99 36.12
C ARG A 193 1.05 22.14 36.60
N SER A 194 -0.17 22.22 36.09
CA SER A 194 -1.24 22.95 36.78
C SER A 194 -1.61 22.17 38.06
N ALA A 195 -1.96 22.88 39.13
CA ALA A 195 -2.21 22.31 40.47
C ALA A 195 -3.40 21.32 40.56
N ALA A 196 -4.06 20.99 39.45
CA ALA A 196 -5.23 20.12 39.38
C ALA A 196 -4.92 18.63 39.10
N ASP A 197 -3.71 18.27 38.63
CA ASP A 197 -3.37 16.89 38.21
C ASP A 197 -2.58 16.10 39.28
N SER A 198 -2.97 16.24 40.56
CA SER A 198 -2.35 15.51 41.68
C SER A 198 -2.90 14.08 41.89
N SER A 199 -3.80 13.60 41.03
CA SER A 199 -4.16 12.18 41.03
C SER A 199 -3.05 11.38 40.36
N GLY A 200 -2.29 10.58 41.12
CA GLY A 200 -1.36 9.61 40.56
C GLY A 200 -2.09 8.70 39.58
N ARG A 201 -1.95 8.96 38.28
CA ARG A 201 -2.55 8.16 37.23
C ARG A 201 -1.62 6.97 36.97
N GLY A 202 -2.19 5.77 36.84
CA GLY A 202 -1.40 4.57 36.56
C GLY A 202 -0.81 4.57 35.14
N PRO A 203 0.12 3.65 34.83
CA PRO A 203 0.81 3.60 33.53
C PRO A 203 -0.12 3.63 32.30
N GLY A 204 -1.30 3.01 32.39
CA GLY A 204 -2.28 3.00 31.30
C GLY A 204 -2.86 4.37 30.94
N ALA A 205 -2.95 5.30 31.89
CA ALA A 205 -3.50 6.63 31.64
C ALA A 205 -2.54 7.52 30.83
N HIS A 206 -1.23 7.29 30.96
CA HIS A 206 -0.23 8.01 30.18
C HIS A 206 -0.13 7.47 28.74
N ALA A 207 -0.39 6.18 28.53
CA ALA A 207 -0.57 5.62 27.18
C ALA A 207 -1.78 6.26 26.46
N ASP A 208 -2.89 6.49 27.17
CA ASP A 208 -4.05 7.23 26.65
C ASP A 208 -3.71 8.68 26.29
N GLU A 209 -2.84 9.32 27.08
CA GLU A 209 -2.40 10.69 26.82
C GLU A 209 -1.59 10.80 25.52
N VAL A 210 -0.65 9.87 25.28
CA VAL A 210 0.11 9.81 24.02
C VAL A 210 -0.83 9.65 22.82
N ARG A 211 -1.82 8.75 22.91
CA ARG A 211 -2.82 8.56 21.84
C ARG A 211 -3.69 9.79 21.63
N SER A 212 -4.16 10.40 22.72
CA SER A 212 -4.94 11.63 22.68
C SER A 212 -4.16 12.75 21.97
N ARG A 213 -2.87 12.88 22.29
CA ARG A 213 -1.99 13.83 21.61
C ARG A 213 -1.81 13.50 20.13
N GLY A 214 -1.66 12.21 19.79
CA GLY A 214 -1.60 11.74 18.41
C GLY A 214 -2.82 12.14 17.58
N ARG A 215 -4.02 11.89 18.12
CA ARG A 215 -5.29 12.32 17.51
C ARG A 215 -5.40 13.85 17.42
N ALA A 216 -4.92 14.59 18.41
CA ALA A 216 -4.92 16.05 18.35
C ALA A 216 -4.01 16.62 17.24
N VAL A 217 -2.94 15.89 16.85
CA VAL A 217 -2.00 16.31 15.81
C VAL A 217 -2.43 15.84 14.41
N GLU A 218 -2.88 14.59 14.27
CA GLU A 218 -3.14 13.99 12.95
C GLU A 218 -4.62 13.66 12.69
N GLY A 219 -5.51 13.86 13.65
CA GLY A 219 -6.92 13.48 13.57
C GLY A 219 -7.11 11.97 13.38
N ASP A 220 -8.16 11.60 12.64
CA ASP A 220 -8.52 10.20 12.33
C ASP A 220 -7.44 9.44 11.55
N ARG A 221 -6.44 10.14 11.00
CA ARG A 221 -5.29 9.50 10.35
C ARG A 221 -4.40 8.81 11.38
N PHE A 222 -4.33 9.33 12.61
CA PHE A 222 -3.49 8.75 13.66
C PHE A 222 -3.87 7.31 13.95
N ASP A 223 -5.16 7.05 14.23
CA ASP A 223 -5.63 5.73 14.63
C ASP A 223 -5.47 4.71 13.49
N ARG A 224 -5.74 5.10 12.23
CA ARG A 224 -5.47 4.25 11.06
C ARG A 224 -3.98 3.91 10.91
N ARG A 225 -3.09 4.90 11.08
CA ARG A 225 -1.65 4.67 11.04
C ARG A 225 -1.19 3.79 12.19
N LEU A 226 -1.79 3.92 13.37
CA LEU A 226 -1.48 3.09 14.54
C LEU A 226 -1.93 1.64 14.33
N ALA A 227 -3.12 1.40 13.77
CA ALA A 227 -3.58 0.07 13.40
C ALA A 227 -2.60 -0.60 12.42
N VAL A 228 -2.21 0.10 11.35
CA VAL A 228 -1.22 -0.40 10.38
C VAL A 228 0.15 -0.64 11.01
N TYR A 229 0.62 0.28 11.85
CA TYR A 229 1.90 0.15 12.55
C TYR A 229 1.92 -1.11 13.43
N ARG A 230 0.86 -1.35 14.21
CA ARG A 230 0.68 -2.58 15.01
C ARG A 230 0.72 -3.82 14.13
N HIS A 231 -0.04 -3.81 13.04
CA HIS A 231 -0.19 -4.95 12.14
C HIS A 231 1.13 -5.35 11.45
N LEU A 232 1.97 -4.35 11.11
CA LEU A 232 3.33 -4.56 10.60
C LEU A 232 4.27 -5.15 11.67
N ARG A 233 4.30 -4.55 12.86
CA ARG A 233 5.16 -5.00 13.96
C ARG A 233 4.84 -6.43 14.39
N GLN A 234 3.55 -6.77 14.49
CA GLN A 234 3.10 -8.13 14.80
C GLN A 234 3.51 -9.17 13.74
N ARG A 235 3.82 -8.74 12.52
CA ARG A 235 4.32 -9.59 11.42
C ARG A 235 5.83 -9.54 11.29
N GLY A 236 6.55 -9.02 12.29
CA GLY A 236 8.01 -8.91 12.28
C GLY A 236 8.55 -7.89 11.27
N VAL A 237 7.70 -7.00 10.75
CA VAL A 237 8.10 -5.92 9.83
C VAL A 237 8.35 -4.65 10.64
N VAL A 238 9.44 -3.95 10.34
CA VAL A 238 9.80 -2.70 11.01
C VAL A 238 9.40 -1.49 10.15
N PRO A 239 8.29 -0.79 10.48
CA PRO A 239 7.95 0.48 9.84
C PRO A 239 8.79 1.65 10.39
N LYS A 240 9.35 2.46 9.49
CA LYS A 240 9.88 3.80 9.77
C LYS A 240 9.12 4.84 8.95
N THR A 241 9.28 6.12 9.29
CA THR A 241 8.63 7.21 8.56
C THR A 241 8.93 7.16 7.05
N GLY A 242 7.85 7.16 6.26
CA GLY A 242 7.88 7.25 4.80
C GLY A 242 7.92 8.70 4.29
N PHE A 243 7.98 9.70 5.17
CA PHE A 243 7.81 11.11 4.84
C PHE A 243 8.71 11.59 3.67
N LYS A 244 9.99 11.19 3.67
CA LYS A 244 10.95 11.53 2.60
C LYS A 244 10.58 10.96 1.22
N PHE A 245 9.61 10.06 1.16
CA PHE A 245 9.15 9.35 -0.03
C PHE A 245 7.66 9.56 -0.28
N GLY A 246 7.01 10.55 0.36
CA GLY A 246 5.58 10.84 0.16
C GLY A 246 4.62 9.75 0.64
N ALA A 247 5.09 8.81 1.47
CA ALA A 247 4.32 7.69 2.02
C ALA A 247 4.21 7.79 3.56
N ASP A 248 3.31 7.03 4.17
CA ASP A 248 3.18 6.96 5.64
C ASP A 248 4.37 6.22 6.25
N PHE A 249 4.72 5.07 5.65
CA PHE A 249 5.82 4.24 6.11
C PHE A 249 6.74 3.81 4.97
N ARG A 250 8.00 3.59 5.32
CA ARG A 250 8.89 2.66 4.63
C ARG A 250 9.12 1.47 5.56
N THR A 251 9.18 0.27 5.03
CA THR A 251 9.31 -0.94 5.85
C THR A 251 10.67 -1.59 5.69
N TYR A 252 11.07 -2.36 6.70
CA TYR A 252 12.22 -3.25 6.69
C TYR A 252 11.71 -4.63 7.10
N ALA A 253 11.87 -5.63 6.23
CA ALA A 253 11.40 -6.99 6.50
C ALA A 253 12.20 -7.70 7.61
N ALA A 254 13.49 -7.38 7.74
CA ALA A 254 14.35 -7.96 8.78
C ALA A 254 15.31 -6.90 9.30
N VAL A 255 15.41 -6.80 10.62
CA VAL A 255 16.40 -5.99 11.33
C VAL A 255 17.04 -6.87 12.40
N ASP A 256 18.26 -7.32 12.13
CA ASP A 256 19.08 -8.00 13.15
C ASP A 256 19.82 -6.95 14.01
N HIS A 257 20.40 -5.96 13.33
CA HIS A 257 21.05 -4.80 13.95
C HIS A 257 20.93 -3.55 13.06
N VAL A 258 20.84 -2.36 13.67
CA VAL A 258 20.74 -1.07 12.96
C VAL A 258 21.97 -0.71 12.12
N GLU A 259 23.13 -1.26 12.44
CA GLU A 259 24.36 -1.02 11.67
C GLU A 259 24.42 -1.85 10.38
N ASP A 260 23.65 -2.94 10.33
CA ASP A 260 23.60 -3.89 9.20
C ASP A 260 22.31 -3.74 8.38
N LEU A 261 21.66 -2.56 8.45
CA LEU A 261 20.39 -2.33 7.77
C LEU A 261 20.54 -2.44 6.25
N GLY A 262 19.75 -3.36 5.69
CA GLY A 262 19.46 -3.38 4.26
C GLY A 262 18.64 -2.16 3.82
N HIS A 263 18.30 -2.15 2.53
CA HIS A 263 17.36 -1.15 2.01
C HIS A 263 15.93 -1.52 2.37
N SER A 264 15.12 -0.51 2.69
CA SER A 264 13.66 -0.70 2.82
C SER A 264 13.07 -1.24 1.52
N GLU A 265 12.11 -2.14 1.62
CA GLU A 265 11.55 -2.86 0.48
C GLU A 265 10.20 -2.32 0.00
N LEU A 266 9.38 -1.78 0.91
CA LEU A 266 8.06 -1.22 0.59
C LEU A 266 7.94 0.25 0.97
N LEU A 267 7.08 0.95 0.24
CA LEU A 267 6.43 2.18 0.68
C LEU A 267 4.96 1.86 0.98
N VAL A 268 4.50 2.18 2.17
CA VAL A 268 3.13 1.94 2.61
C VAL A 268 2.38 3.26 2.72
N ARG A 269 1.23 3.35 2.04
CA ARG A 269 0.27 4.43 2.18
C ARG A 269 -0.97 3.94 2.92
N VAL A 270 -1.39 4.66 3.96
CA VAL A 270 -2.51 4.29 4.83
C VAL A 270 -3.76 5.06 4.44
N LEU A 271 -4.81 4.32 4.06
CA LEU A 271 -6.05 4.87 3.51
C LEU A 271 -7.27 4.20 4.17
N PRO A 272 -8.44 4.87 4.24
CA PRO A 272 -9.70 4.19 4.58
C PRO A 272 -10.00 3.03 3.64
N ALA A 273 -10.67 1.97 4.12
CA ALA A 273 -11.00 0.80 3.30
C ALA A 273 -11.88 1.13 2.07
N SER A 274 -12.78 2.10 2.21
CA SER A 274 -13.67 2.58 1.14
C SER A 274 -12.98 3.50 0.12
N THR A 275 -11.66 3.63 0.14
CA THR A 275 -10.96 4.58 -0.75
C THR A 275 -11.02 4.13 -2.20
N ALA A 276 -11.59 4.99 -3.03
CA ALA A 276 -11.47 4.94 -4.48
C ALA A 276 -10.52 6.04 -4.96
N ARG A 277 -9.72 5.74 -5.99
CA ARG A 277 -8.77 6.69 -6.59
C ARG A 277 -8.73 6.57 -8.10
N SER A 278 -8.33 7.66 -8.74
CA SER A 278 -8.03 7.64 -10.17
C SER A 278 -6.86 6.69 -10.48
N PRO A 279 -6.88 5.98 -11.61
CA PRO A 279 -5.73 5.20 -12.08
C PRO A 279 -4.46 6.03 -12.19
N ARG A 280 -4.59 7.32 -12.53
CA ARG A 280 -3.47 8.28 -12.53
C ARG A 280 -2.80 8.40 -11.16
N ASP A 281 -3.57 8.54 -10.08
CA ASP A 281 -3.01 8.63 -8.73
C ASP A 281 -2.34 7.33 -8.29
N VAL A 282 -2.91 6.18 -8.67
CA VAL A 282 -2.28 4.87 -8.44
C VAL A 282 -0.95 4.78 -9.20
N ALA A 283 -0.92 5.17 -10.48
CA ALA A 283 0.29 5.17 -11.29
C ALA A 283 1.36 6.13 -10.75
N LEU A 284 0.98 7.31 -10.24
CA LEU A 284 1.90 8.25 -9.60
C LEU A 284 2.55 7.65 -8.35
N ASP A 285 1.77 6.98 -7.51
CA ASP A 285 2.28 6.30 -6.33
C ASP A 285 3.22 5.14 -6.67
N VAL A 286 2.89 4.36 -7.71
CA VAL A 286 3.77 3.30 -8.22
C VAL A 286 5.07 3.90 -8.78
N ARG A 287 5.00 4.99 -9.55
CA ARG A 287 6.17 5.70 -10.09
C ARG A 287 7.08 6.21 -8.98
N LEU A 288 6.51 6.77 -7.91
CA LEU A 288 7.23 7.25 -6.74
C LEU A 288 8.01 6.12 -6.05
N ALA A 289 7.36 4.98 -5.80
CA ALA A 289 8.01 3.82 -5.21
C ALA A 289 9.09 3.23 -6.13
N HIS A 290 8.78 3.08 -7.42
CA HIS A 290 9.71 2.55 -8.42
C HIS A 290 10.99 3.40 -8.54
N GLY A 291 10.86 4.73 -8.48
CA GLY A 291 12.00 5.66 -8.53
C GLY A 291 13.02 5.45 -7.42
N VAL A 292 12.61 4.88 -6.29
CA VAL A 292 13.49 4.53 -5.16
C VAL A 292 13.66 3.02 -4.97
N ARG A 293 13.35 2.23 -6.01
CA ARG A 293 13.44 0.76 -6.04
C ARG A 293 12.67 0.08 -4.90
N LYS A 294 11.45 0.55 -4.66
CA LYS A 294 10.52 -0.02 -3.67
C LYS A 294 9.22 -0.41 -4.35
N ARG A 295 8.47 -1.30 -3.71
CA ARG A 295 7.09 -1.61 -4.13
C ARG A 295 6.12 -0.71 -3.38
N MET A 296 5.08 -0.22 -4.06
CA MET A 296 4.01 0.53 -3.43
C MET A 296 3.00 -0.45 -2.81
N VAL A 297 2.57 -0.16 -1.59
CA VAL A 297 1.56 -0.94 -0.88
C VAL A 297 0.54 0.01 -0.26
N PHE A 298 -0.74 -0.22 -0.54
CA PHE A 298 -1.85 0.44 0.14
C PHE A 298 -2.30 -0.42 1.31
N ALA A 299 -2.33 0.17 2.51
CA ALA A 299 -2.94 -0.40 3.70
C ALA A 299 -4.32 0.24 3.88
N LEU A 300 -5.35 -0.54 3.59
CA LEU A 300 -6.76 -0.16 3.60
C LEU A 300 -7.34 -0.51 4.98
N VAL A 301 -7.81 0.50 5.70
CA VAL A 301 -8.18 0.36 7.12
C VAL A 301 -9.67 0.59 7.34
N ASP A 302 -10.31 -0.37 8.03
CA ASP A 302 -11.64 -0.25 8.62
C ASP A 302 -11.59 -0.68 10.09
N GLY A 303 -11.74 0.28 11.01
CA GLY A 303 -11.47 0.05 12.43
C GLY A 303 -10.03 -0.43 12.67
N ASP A 304 -9.89 -1.65 13.22
CA ASP A 304 -8.60 -2.33 13.45
C ASP A 304 -8.24 -3.33 12.34
N GLU A 305 -9.14 -3.58 11.38
CA GLU A 305 -8.88 -4.46 10.24
C GLU A 305 -8.02 -3.75 9.20
N VAL A 306 -7.04 -4.47 8.65
CA VAL A 306 -6.12 -3.94 7.64
C VAL A 306 -6.03 -4.90 6.46
N GLU A 307 -6.54 -4.46 5.32
CA GLU A 307 -6.34 -5.11 4.03
C GLU A 307 -5.14 -4.51 3.28
N TRP A 308 -4.42 -5.35 2.54
CA TRP A 308 -3.18 -4.98 1.87
C TRP A 308 -3.35 -5.11 0.36
N VAL A 309 -2.94 -4.08 -0.38
CA VAL A 309 -2.91 -4.10 -1.85
C VAL A 309 -1.54 -3.62 -2.32
N ALA A 310 -0.73 -4.56 -2.81
CA ALA A 310 0.59 -4.27 -3.35
C ALA A 310 0.49 -4.03 -4.87
N VAL A 311 0.99 -2.89 -5.34
CA VAL A 311 0.92 -2.50 -6.75
C VAL A 311 2.33 -2.29 -7.32
N GLY A 312 2.58 -2.89 -8.48
CA GLY A 312 3.85 -2.82 -9.19
C GLY A 312 3.64 -2.51 -10.67
N ARG A 313 4.67 -1.97 -11.34
CA ARG A 313 4.64 -1.84 -12.80
C ARG A 313 4.91 -3.22 -13.42
N LEU A 314 4.09 -3.61 -14.38
CA LEU A 314 4.26 -4.83 -15.16
C LEU A 314 4.63 -4.49 -16.60
N THR A 315 5.41 -5.35 -17.25
CA THR A 315 5.61 -5.35 -18.70
C THR A 315 5.30 -6.76 -19.21
N PRO A 316 4.09 -6.98 -19.76
CA PRO A 316 3.68 -8.28 -20.33
C PRO A 316 4.50 -8.67 -21.58
#